data_AF-A0A937MRH2-F1
#
_entry.id   AF-A0A937MRH2-F1
#
_cell.length_a   1.000
_cell.length_b   1.000
_cell.length_c   1.000
_cell.angle_alpha   90.00
_cell.angle_beta   90.00
_cell.angle_gamma   90.00
#
_symmetry.space_group_name_H-M   'P 1'
#
loop_
_entity.id
_entity.type
_entity.pdbx_description
1 polymer ?
#
loop_
_entity_poly.entity_id
_entity_poly.type
_entity_poly.pdbx_seq_one_letter_code
_entity_poly.pdbx_strand_id
1 'polypeptide(L)'
;VFNEFYKTQLAKSKVQMQQADIDAERQLMVDEMTQISEEVDVLKKEARDVTLTQEIRDGKRLLYEERVLELRGKQKEIEEFSERRQRQVQMQVSRMSKTVMDEIREAIVEYAKQEGLLAVIDSSTRRAAVGVFIYTHADVDITEAVLAMLNSRRPDVLDGGNDLFDGEEVIDITGEEAPEKE
;
A
#
# COMPACT_ATOMS: atom_id res chain seq x y z
N VAL A 1 20.78 -1.67 -9.01
CA VAL A 1 20.20 -3.02 -8.79
C VAL A 1 18.75 -3.01 -8.29
N PHE A 2 18.43 -2.86 -6.99
CA PHE A 2 17.05 -3.07 -6.49
C PHE A 2 16.01 -2.26 -7.27
N ASN A 3 16.23 -0.96 -7.47
CA ASN A 3 15.26 -0.11 -8.18
C ASN A 3 15.09 -0.45 -9.66
N GLU A 4 16.08 -1.03 -10.32
CA GLU A 4 16.08 -1.29 -11.77
C GLU A 4 15.74 -2.74 -12.11
N PHE A 5 15.70 -3.61 -11.10
CA PHE A 5 15.31 -4.99 -11.27
C PHE A 5 13.81 -5.07 -11.66
N TYR A 6 13.49 -5.83 -12.70
CA TYR A 6 12.16 -5.84 -13.29
C TYR A 6 11.06 -6.23 -12.29
N LYS A 7 11.34 -7.16 -11.35
CA LYS A 7 10.36 -7.54 -10.31
C LYS A 7 10.06 -6.40 -9.35
N THR A 8 11.04 -5.56 -9.02
CA THR A 8 10.82 -4.35 -8.21
C THR A 8 9.91 -3.35 -8.92
N GLN A 9 10.10 -3.18 -10.22
CA GLN A 9 9.30 -2.24 -11.00
C GLN A 9 7.86 -2.74 -11.13
N LEU A 10 7.67 -4.04 -11.36
CA LEU A 10 6.35 -4.67 -11.37
C LEU A 10 5.65 -4.58 -10.01
N ALA A 11 6.38 -4.87 -8.93
CA ALA A 11 5.94 -4.70 -7.55
C ALA A 11 5.44 -3.27 -7.27
N LYS A 12 6.20 -2.25 -7.68
CA LYS A 12 5.78 -0.85 -7.57
C LYS A 12 4.51 -0.57 -8.35
N SER A 13 4.39 -1.05 -9.58
CA SER A 13 3.17 -0.88 -10.37
C SER A 13 1.96 -1.54 -9.73
N LYS A 14 2.10 -2.74 -9.15
CA LYS A 14 1.03 -3.45 -8.43
C LYS A 14 0.55 -2.65 -7.21
N VAL A 15 1.48 -2.15 -6.40
CA VAL A 15 1.16 -1.31 -5.23
C VAL A 15 0.48 0.00 -5.66
N GLN A 16 0.90 0.61 -6.77
CA GLN A 16 0.27 1.81 -7.30
C GLN A 16 -1.18 1.56 -7.75
N MET A 17 -1.45 0.45 -8.43
CA MET A 17 -2.81 0.07 -8.82
C MET A 17 -3.68 -0.16 -7.58
N GLN A 18 -3.18 -0.93 -6.60
CA GLN A 18 -3.90 -1.17 -5.35
C GLN A 18 -4.17 0.13 -4.58
N GLN A 19 -3.23 1.07 -4.56
CA GLN A 19 -3.44 2.37 -3.93
C GLN A 19 -4.55 3.16 -4.63
N ALA A 20 -4.61 3.13 -5.96
CA ALA A 20 -5.67 3.77 -6.72
C ALA A 20 -7.05 3.16 -6.41
N ASP A 21 -7.13 1.83 -6.28
CA ASP A 21 -8.37 1.13 -5.90
C ASP A 21 -8.81 1.50 -4.47
N ILE A 22 -7.87 1.52 -3.52
CA ILE A 22 -8.12 1.95 -2.13
C ILE A 22 -8.60 3.40 -2.08
N ASP A 23 -7.99 4.29 -2.87
CA ASP A 23 -8.37 5.70 -2.93
C ASP A 23 -9.78 5.88 -3.52
N ALA A 24 -10.13 5.08 -4.52
CA ALA A 24 -11.49 5.07 -5.09
C ALA A 24 -12.53 4.58 -4.09
N GLU A 25 -12.25 3.47 -3.38
CA GLU A 25 -13.13 2.95 -2.32
C GLU A 25 -13.31 3.97 -1.19
N ARG A 26 -12.21 4.58 -0.73
CA ARG A 26 -12.25 5.66 0.27
C ARG A 26 -13.08 6.84 -0.20
N GLN A 27 -12.97 7.22 -1.47
CA GLN A 27 -13.73 8.34 -2.02
C GLN A 27 -15.23 8.08 -1.98
N LEU A 28 -15.69 6.86 -2.29
CA LEU A 28 -17.09 6.49 -2.17
C LEU A 28 -17.60 6.64 -0.73
N MET A 29 -16.81 6.20 0.27
CA MET A 29 -17.17 6.37 1.68
C MET A 29 -17.24 7.85 2.08
N VAL A 30 -16.32 8.67 1.59
CA VAL A 30 -16.32 10.12 1.83
C VAL A 30 -17.53 10.78 1.19
N ASP A 31 -17.90 10.38 -0.03
CA ASP A 31 -19.07 10.93 -0.74
C ASP A 31 -20.37 10.59 0.02
N GLU A 32 -20.53 9.37 0.53
CA GLU A 32 -21.64 8.98 1.41
C GLU A 32 -21.68 9.85 2.69
N MET A 33 -20.52 10.01 3.35
CA MET A 33 -20.41 10.84 4.55
C MET A 33 -20.77 12.30 4.26
N THR A 34 -20.37 12.83 3.10
CA THR A 34 -20.70 14.20 2.67
C THR A 34 -22.20 14.37 2.48
N GLN A 35 -22.90 13.42 1.86
CA GLN A 35 -24.37 13.46 1.72
C GLN A 35 -25.05 13.52 3.09
N ILE A 36 -24.63 12.67 4.05
CA ILE A 36 -25.17 12.69 5.41
C ILE A 36 -24.87 14.02 6.10
N SER A 37 -23.67 14.59 5.91
CA SER A 37 -23.30 15.89 6.47
C SER A 37 -24.20 17.02 5.95
N GLU A 38 -24.55 17.00 4.66
CA GLU A 38 -25.46 17.99 4.08
C GLU A 38 -26.88 17.86 4.66
N GLU A 39 -27.38 16.63 4.82
CA GLU A 39 -28.67 16.36 5.48
C GLU A 39 -28.69 16.86 6.93
N VAL A 40 -27.61 16.62 7.69
CA VAL A 40 -27.45 17.12 9.06
C VAL A 40 -27.55 18.65 9.10
N ASP A 41 -26.91 19.36 8.17
CA ASP A 41 -26.94 20.82 8.11
C ASP A 41 -28.33 21.38 7.75
N VAL A 42 -29.07 20.69 6.88
CA VAL A 42 -30.46 21.03 6.56
C VAL A 42 -31.35 20.83 7.79
N LEU A 43 -31.31 19.66 8.41
CA LEU A 43 -32.13 19.33 9.59
C LEU A 43 -31.85 20.28 10.75
N LYS A 44 -30.59 20.69 10.94
CA LYS A 44 -30.20 21.69 11.95
C LYS A 44 -30.85 23.06 11.73
N LYS A 45 -30.97 23.50 10.48
CA LYS A 45 -31.63 24.77 10.13
C LYS A 45 -33.13 24.65 10.34
N GLU A 46 -33.75 23.59 9.84
CA GLU A 46 -35.21 23.36 9.95
C GLU A 46 -35.65 23.20 11.42
N ALA A 47 -34.86 22.50 12.25
CA ALA A 47 -35.15 22.34 13.67
C ALA A 47 -35.13 23.67 14.46
N ARG A 48 -34.54 24.74 13.90
CA ARG A 48 -34.47 26.08 14.50
C ARG A 48 -35.38 27.09 13.82
N ASP A 49 -36.13 26.69 12.80
CA ASP A 49 -36.98 27.58 12.03
C ASP A 49 -38.24 27.96 12.82
N VAL A 50 -38.30 29.23 13.23
CA VAL A 50 -39.42 29.79 14.00
C VAL A 50 -40.71 29.92 13.18
N THR A 51 -40.63 29.80 11.85
CA THR A 51 -41.80 29.81 10.96
C THR A 51 -42.56 28.48 10.95
N LEU A 52 -41.91 27.38 11.35
CA LEU A 52 -42.52 26.06 11.49
C LEU A 52 -43.28 25.92 12.83
N THR A 53 -44.15 24.91 12.93
CA THR A 53 -44.81 24.57 14.20
C THR A 53 -43.81 23.93 15.17
N GLN A 54 -44.13 23.98 16.48
CA GLN A 54 -43.27 23.36 17.50
C GLN A 54 -43.12 21.84 17.29
N GLU A 55 -44.20 21.16 16.93
CA GLU A 55 -44.22 19.72 16.67
C GLU A 55 -43.30 19.35 15.50
N ILE A 56 -43.34 20.11 14.40
CA ILE A 56 -42.46 19.89 13.24
C ILE A 56 -40.99 20.11 13.64
N ARG A 57 -40.69 21.18 14.39
CA ARG A 57 -39.31 21.44 14.87
C ARG A 57 -38.79 20.31 15.76
N ASP A 58 -39.61 19.81 16.68
CA ASP A 58 -39.21 18.72 17.57
C ASP A 58 -38.95 17.42 16.80
N GLY A 59 -39.77 17.10 15.79
CA GLY A 59 -39.51 15.98 14.88
C GLY A 59 -38.21 16.13 14.09
N LYS A 60 -37.93 17.33 13.58
CA LYS A 60 -36.66 17.64 12.87
C LYS A 60 -35.45 17.57 13.81
N ARG A 61 -35.60 17.94 15.08
CA ARG A 61 -34.54 17.79 16.09
C ARG A 61 -34.19 16.33 16.33
N LEU A 62 -35.18 15.44 16.38
CA LEU A 62 -34.95 14.00 16.57
C LEU A 62 -34.22 13.38 15.36
N LEU A 63 -34.65 13.70 14.13
CA LEU A 63 -33.96 13.28 12.91
C LEU A 63 -32.53 13.84 12.83
N TYR A 64 -32.33 15.09 13.25
CA TYR A 64 -30.99 15.68 13.34
C TYR A 64 -30.08 14.89 14.30
N GLU A 65 -30.59 14.55 15.49
CA GLU A 65 -29.82 13.77 16.47
C GLU A 65 -29.44 12.39 15.92
N GLU A 66 -30.36 11.71 15.23
CA GLU A 66 -30.10 10.43 14.55
C GLU A 66 -29.01 10.57 13.47
N ARG A 67 -29.14 11.53 12.55
CA ARG A 67 -28.17 11.72 11.46
C ARG A 67 -26.80 12.19 11.93
N VAL A 68 -26.72 12.91 13.05
CA VAL A 68 -25.44 13.26 13.68
C VAL A 68 -24.72 12.02 14.22
N LEU A 69 -25.46 11.05 14.76
CA LEU A 69 -24.86 9.78 15.19
C LEU A 69 -24.36 8.97 14.01
N GLU A 70 -25.15 8.90 12.92
CA GLU A 70 -24.75 8.26 11.68
C GLU A 70 -23.49 8.89 11.07
N LEU A 71 -23.44 10.23 11.00
CA LEU A 71 -22.28 10.97 10.50
C LEU A 71 -20.99 10.64 11.27
N ARG A 72 -21.08 10.58 12.61
CA ARG A 72 -19.96 10.17 13.47
C ARG A 72 -19.54 8.72 13.23
N GLY A 73 -20.52 7.84 12.98
CA GLY A 73 -20.28 6.45 12.60
C GLY A 73 -19.47 6.35 11.30
N LYS A 74 -19.91 7.07 10.25
CA LYS A 74 -19.22 7.11 8.95
C LYS A 74 -17.80 7.69 9.05
N GLN A 75 -17.61 8.73 9.85
CA GLN A 75 -16.26 9.27 10.11
C GLN A 75 -15.33 8.21 10.71
N LYS A 76 -15.80 7.47 11.73
CA LYS A 76 -15.04 6.38 12.35
C LYS A 76 -14.74 5.25 11.35
N GLU A 77 -15.72 4.90 10.52
CA GLU A 77 -15.60 3.86 9.49
C GLU A 77 -14.48 4.19 8.50
N ILE A 78 -14.41 5.45 8.03
CA ILE A 78 -13.37 5.93 7.11
C ILE A 78 -11.98 5.92 7.76
N GLU A 79 -11.87 6.34 9.03
CA GLU A 79 -10.61 6.32 9.77
C GLU A 79 -10.09 4.87 9.92
N GLU A 80 -10.94 3.96 10.38
CA GLU A 80 -10.59 2.55 10.53
C GLU A 80 -10.25 1.90 9.18
N PHE A 81 -11.01 2.20 8.13
CA PHE A 81 -10.71 1.74 6.76
C PHE A 81 -9.31 2.17 6.33
N SER A 82 -8.99 3.45 6.50
CA SER A 82 -7.70 4.03 6.11
C SER A 82 -6.55 3.39 6.87
N GLU A 83 -6.68 3.21 8.19
CA GLU A 83 -5.66 2.56 9.02
C GLU A 83 -5.47 1.08 8.67
N ARG A 84 -6.55 0.35 8.38
CA ARG A 84 -6.47 -1.06 7.98
C ARG A 84 -5.75 -1.20 6.64
N ARG A 85 -6.17 -0.42 5.62
CA ARG A 85 -5.55 -0.45 4.29
C ARG A 85 -4.09 -0.01 4.31
N GLN A 86 -3.74 1.02 5.09
CA GLN A 86 -2.36 1.45 5.25
C GLN A 86 -1.47 0.35 5.83
N ARG A 87 -1.93 -0.33 6.89
CA ARG A 87 -1.20 -1.47 7.49
C ARG A 87 -1.05 -2.61 6.50
N GLN A 88 -2.10 -2.93 5.75
CA GLN A 88 -2.09 -3.98 4.73
C GLN A 88 -1.02 -3.69 3.65
N VAL A 89 -1.04 -2.50 3.05
CA VAL A 89 -0.07 -2.09 2.03
C VAL A 89 1.35 -2.09 2.58
N GLN A 90 1.56 -1.61 3.81
CA GLN A 90 2.89 -1.61 4.43
C GLN A 90 3.45 -3.03 4.61
N MET A 91 2.63 -3.96 5.08
CA MET A 91 3.04 -5.36 5.22
C MET A 91 3.40 -5.98 3.86
N GLN A 92 2.55 -5.76 2.85
CA GLN A 92 2.77 -6.27 1.51
C GLN A 92 4.06 -5.70 0.90
N VAL A 93 4.28 -4.38 0.97
CA VAL A 93 5.51 -3.72 0.49
C VAL A 93 6.74 -4.29 1.20
N SER A 94 6.65 -4.53 2.51
CA SER A 94 7.75 -5.09 3.30
C SER A 94 8.11 -6.50 2.86
N ARG A 95 7.11 -7.39 2.74
CA ARG A 95 7.30 -8.78 2.28
C ARG A 95 7.88 -8.82 0.87
N MET A 96 7.27 -8.08 -0.05
CA MET A 96 7.69 -8.02 -1.45
C MET A 96 9.11 -7.47 -1.59
N SER A 97 9.46 -6.43 -0.80
CA SER A 97 10.83 -5.90 -0.76
C SER A 97 11.83 -6.93 -0.22
N LYS A 98 11.46 -7.69 0.80
CA LYS A 98 12.30 -8.74 1.37
C LYS A 98 12.59 -9.83 0.33
N THR A 99 11.55 -10.38 -0.30
CA THR A 99 11.68 -11.42 -1.34
C THR A 99 12.59 -10.97 -2.47
N VAL A 100 12.39 -9.75 -2.96
CA VAL A 100 13.22 -9.19 -4.02
C VAL A 100 14.67 -8.99 -3.57
N MET A 101 14.89 -8.53 -2.33
CA MET A 101 16.25 -8.37 -1.79
C MET A 101 16.96 -9.70 -1.62
N ASP A 102 16.26 -10.76 -1.23
CA ASP A 102 16.83 -12.09 -1.08
C ASP A 102 17.25 -12.65 -2.45
N GLU A 103 16.43 -12.48 -3.49
CA GLU A 103 16.79 -12.85 -4.87
C GLU A 103 18.00 -12.06 -5.40
N ILE A 104 18.07 -10.75 -5.12
CA ILE A 104 19.24 -9.93 -5.48
C ILE A 104 20.49 -10.45 -4.77
N ARG A 105 20.41 -10.80 -3.48
CA ARG A 105 21.55 -11.34 -2.73
C ARG A 105 22.03 -12.67 -3.30
N GLU A 106 21.11 -13.57 -3.64
CA GLU A 106 21.43 -14.84 -4.28
C GLU A 106 22.14 -14.62 -5.61
N ALA A 107 21.64 -13.70 -6.44
CA ALA A 107 22.28 -13.32 -7.69
C ALA A 107 23.69 -12.73 -7.49
N ILE A 108 23.88 -11.85 -6.51
CA ILE A 108 25.21 -11.31 -6.18
C ILE A 108 26.17 -12.43 -5.79
N VAL A 109 25.74 -13.36 -4.94
CA VAL A 109 26.57 -14.49 -4.48
C VAL A 109 26.91 -15.43 -5.64
N GLU A 110 25.95 -15.70 -6.52
CA GLU A 110 26.16 -16.52 -7.71
C GLU A 110 27.20 -15.88 -8.65
N TYR A 111 27.02 -14.60 -8.99
CA TYR A 111 27.95 -13.85 -9.82
C TYR A 111 29.36 -13.80 -9.20
N ALA A 112 29.45 -13.49 -7.90
CA ALA A 112 30.73 -13.42 -7.20
C ALA A 112 31.50 -14.74 -7.22
N LYS A 113 30.80 -15.88 -7.08
CA LYS A 113 31.42 -17.21 -7.18
C LYS A 113 31.89 -17.53 -8.60
N GLN A 114 31.13 -17.17 -9.62
CA GLN A 114 31.48 -17.40 -11.02
C GLN A 114 32.74 -16.61 -11.43
N GLU A 115 32.83 -15.35 -10.98
CA GLU A 115 33.95 -14.45 -11.28
C GLU A 115 35.14 -14.60 -10.30
N GLY A 116 35.03 -15.50 -9.31
CA GLY A 116 36.10 -15.74 -8.33
C GLY A 116 36.37 -14.56 -7.39
N LEU A 117 35.37 -13.71 -7.14
CA LEU A 117 35.48 -12.56 -6.24
C LEU A 117 35.59 -13.03 -4.79
N LEU A 118 36.50 -12.41 -4.04
CA LEU A 118 36.72 -12.74 -2.62
C LEU A 118 35.72 -12.07 -1.68
N ALA A 119 35.18 -10.92 -2.08
CA ALA A 119 34.21 -10.16 -1.31
C ALA A 119 33.38 -9.26 -2.23
N VAL A 120 32.14 -9.01 -1.84
CA VAL A 120 31.27 -7.99 -2.44
C VAL A 120 30.78 -7.08 -1.31
N ILE A 121 30.79 -5.77 -1.55
CA ILE A 121 30.42 -4.77 -0.55
C ILE A 121 29.32 -3.89 -1.12
N ASP A 122 28.26 -3.68 -0.33
CA ASP A 122 27.14 -2.83 -0.70
C ASP A 122 27.49 -1.33 -0.52
N SER A 123 27.63 -0.63 -1.65
CA SER A 123 27.89 0.81 -1.71
C SER A 123 26.68 1.68 -1.34
N SER A 124 25.46 1.11 -1.26
CA SER A 124 24.22 1.85 -0.99
C SER A 124 24.05 2.27 0.48
N THR A 125 24.94 1.82 1.36
CA THR A 125 24.88 2.06 2.80
C THR A 125 25.11 3.53 3.14
N ARG A 126 24.02 4.32 3.19
CA ARG A 126 24.03 5.73 3.63
C ARG A 126 24.13 5.94 5.15
N ARG A 127 24.14 4.87 5.94
CA ARG A 127 24.09 4.95 7.42
C ARG A 127 25.45 5.13 8.10
N ALA A 128 26.55 4.99 7.37
CA ALA A 128 27.87 5.28 7.93
C ALA A 128 28.13 6.80 7.84
N ALA A 129 28.44 7.44 8.97
CA ALA A 129 28.78 8.88 9.02
C ALA A 129 29.97 9.24 8.12
N VAL A 130 30.80 8.25 7.82
CA VAL A 130 31.86 8.26 6.82
C VAL A 130 31.49 7.12 5.88
N GLY A 131 31.09 7.41 4.63
CA GLY A 131 30.63 6.39 3.69
C GLY A 131 31.59 5.18 3.60
N VAL A 132 31.06 4.00 3.25
CA VAL A 132 31.83 2.74 3.22
C VAL A 132 33.07 2.84 2.34
N PHE A 133 32.98 3.64 1.27
CA PHE A 133 34.09 3.96 0.38
C PHE A 133 34.26 5.46 0.23
N ILE A 134 35.52 5.91 0.21
CA ILE A 134 35.89 7.27 -0.20
C ILE A 134 36.09 7.33 -1.72
N TYR A 135 36.64 6.27 -2.29
CA TYR A 135 36.86 6.09 -3.72
C TYR A 135 36.84 4.60 -4.08
N THR A 136 36.27 4.27 -5.23
CA THR A 136 36.37 2.97 -5.89
C THR A 136 36.58 3.20 -7.38
N HIS A 137 37.33 2.34 -8.04
CA HIS A 137 37.47 2.39 -9.50
C HIS A 137 36.20 1.81 -10.15
N ALA A 138 35.77 2.34 -11.30
CA ALA A 138 34.54 1.87 -11.95
C ALA A 138 34.61 0.37 -12.33
N ASP A 139 35.80 -0.11 -12.71
CA ASP A 139 36.04 -1.52 -13.10
C ASP A 139 35.75 -2.55 -12.00
N VAL A 140 35.65 -2.14 -10.73
CA VAL A 140 35.27 -3.06 -9.62
C VAL A 140 33.77 -3.04 -9.32
N ASP A 141 33.00 -2.22 -10.02
CA ASP A 141 31.55 -2.15 -9.88
C ASP A 141 30.86 -3.25 -10.70
N ILE A 142 30.22 -4.18 -9.99
CA ILE A 142 29.50 -5.32 -10.58
C ILE A 142 28.00 -5.06 -10.76
N THR A 143 27.51 -3.85 -10.43
CA THR A 143 26.09 -3.49 -10.41
C THR A 143 25.38 -3.82 -11.71
N GLU A 144 25.93 -3.37 -12.84
CA GLU A 144 25.37 -3.58 -14.18
C GLU A 144 25.35 -5.06 -14.57
N ALA A 145 26.43 -5.80 -14.27
CA ALA A 145 26.54 -7.21 -14.59
C ALA A 145 25.52 -8.06 -13.81
N VAL A 146 25.40 -7.82 -12.50
CA VAL A 146 24.39 -8.47 -11.65
C VAL A 146 22.97 -8.09 -12.09
N LEU A 147 22.74 -6.82 -12.43
CA LEU A 147 21.44 -6.36 -12.92
C LEU A 147 21.06 -7.03 -14.24
N ALA A 148 21.99 -7.14 -15.18
CA ALA A 148 21.78 -7.84 -16.44
C ALA A 148 21.47 -9.33 -16.20
N MET A 149 22.20 -9.99 -15.29
CA MET A 149 21.93 -11.38 -14.93
C MET A 149 20.53 -11.56 -14.32
N LEU A 150 20.13 -10.70 -13.39
CA LEU A 150 18.79 -10.71 -12.79
C LEU A 150 17.68 -10.48 -13.84
N ASN A 151 17.85 -9.47 -14.68
CA ASN A 151 16.86 -9.10 -15.69
C ASN A 151 16.82 -10.09 -16.87
N SER A 152 17.85 -10.89 -17.10
CA SER A 152 17.82 -11.98 -18.09
C SER A 152 16.81 -13.07 -17.74
N ARG A 153 16.44 -13.19 -16.45
CA ARG A 153 15.41 -14.11 -15.95
C ARG A 153 13.99 -13.55 -16.09
N ARG A 154 13.83 -12.42 -16.76
CA ARG A 154 12.52 -11.82 -17.02
C ARG A 154 11.74 -12.70 -17.99
N PRO A 155 10.52 -13.15 -17.65
CA PRO A 155 9.65 -13.84 -18.59
C PRO A 155 9.23 -12.93 -19.76
N ASP A 156 9.06 -13.51 -20.95
CA ASP A 156 8.58 -12.80 -22.15
C ASP A 156 7.13 -12.31 -21.97
N VAL A 157 6.32 -13.07 -21.25
CA VAL A 157 4.95 -12.72 -20.86
C VAL A 157 4.95 -12.43 -19.36
N LEU A 158 4.65 -11.19 -19.00
CA LEU A 158 4.43 -10.79 -17.61
C LEU A 158 2.92 -10.86 -17.34
N ASP A 159 2.49 -11.76 -16.47
CA ASP A 159 1.09 -11.96 -16.09
C ASP A 159 0.52 -10.90 -15.13
N GLY A 160 1.17 -9.73 -15.03
CA GLY A 160 0.82 -8.72 -14.03
C GLY A 160 1.32 -9.01 -12.62
N GLY A 161 2.15 -10.04 -12.43
CA GLY A 161 2.79 -10.36 -11.14
C GLY A 161 1.92 -11.21 -10.24
N ASN A 162 1.13 -12.11 -10.83
CA ASN A 162 0.46 -13.20 -10.09
C ASN A 162 1.50 -14.30 -9.84
N ASP A 163 2.10 -14.83 -10.90
CA ASP A 163 3.09 -15.93 -10.86
C ASP A 163 4.42 -15.57 -10.18
N LEU A 164 4.69 -14.27 -9.93
CA LEU A 164 5.99 -13.80 -9.43
C LEU A 164 6.12 -13.75 -7.90
N PHE A 165 4.99 -13.80 -7.19
CA PHE A 165 4.92 -13.85 -5.71
C PHE A 165 3.99 -14.96 -5.22
N ASP A 166 3.69 -15.94 -6.07
CA ASP A 166 2.82 -17.06 -5.75
C ASP A 166 3.37 -17.89 -4.58
N GLY A 167 2.55 -17.98 -3.52
CA GLY A 167 2.88 -18.63 -2.25
C GLY A 167 2.59 -17.78 -1.01
N GLU A 168 2.44 -16.45 -1.15
CA GLU A 168 1.85 -15.63 -0.10
C GLU A 168 0.35 -15.54 -0.34
N GLU A 169 -0.45 -16.12 0.57
CA GLU A 169 -1.90 -16.00 0.56
C GLU A 169 -2.30 -14.56 0.24
N VAL A 170 -3.15 -14.42 -0.79
CA VAL A 170 -3.97 -13.24 -0.97
C VAL A 170 -4.74 -13.10 0.33
N ILE A 171 -4.31 -12.19 1.22
CA ILE A 171 -5.07 -11.88 2.42
C ILE A 171 -6.44 -11.46 1.89
N ASP A 172 -7.43 -12.28 2.21
CA ASP A 172 -8.80 -12.13 1.73
C ASP A 172 -9.23 -10.68 1.93
N ILE A 173 -9.58 -10.06 0.81
CA ILE A 173 -9.78 -8.62 0.67
C ILE A 173 -11.17 -8.23 1.20
N THR A 174 -11.96 -9.20 1.68
CA THR A 174 -13.35 -9.02 2.11
C THR A 174 -13.53 -8.97 3.63
N GLY A 175 -12.50 -9.26 4.43
CA GLY A 175 -12.62 -9.26 5.89
C GLY A 175 -13.40 -10.44 6.47
N GLU A 176 -13.74 -11.45 5.67
CA GLU A 176 -14.06 -12.77 6.21
C GLU A 176 -12.74 -13.54 6.42
N GLU A 177 -12.40 -13.78 7.69
CA GLU A 177 -11.43 -14.81 8.04
C GLU A 177 -11.88 -16.13 7.40
N ALA A 178 -11.06 -16.69 6.52
CA ALA A 178 -11.27 -18.04 6.03
C ALA A 178 -11.38 -18.99 7.24
N PRO A 179 -12.41 -19.86 7.31
CA PRO A 179 -12.55 -20.75 8.45
C PRO A 179 -11.34 -21.69 8.50
N GLU A 180 -10.68 -21.74 9.65
CA GLU A 180 -9.66 -22.74 9.96
C GLU A 180 -10.22 -24.13 9.63
N LYS A 181 -9.56 -24.84 8.72
CA LYS A 181 -9.88 -26.25 8.46
C LYS A 181 -9.34 -27.08 9.63
N GLU A 182 -10.25 -27.70 10.38
CA GLU A 182 -9.95 -28.81 11.30
C GLU A 182 -9.29 -30.01 10.60
#